data_AF-A0A3M9MGY7-F1
#
_entry.id   AF-A0A3M9MGY7-F1
#
_cell.length_a   1.000
_cell.length_b   1.000
_cell.length_c   1.000
_cell.angle_alpha   90.00
_cell.angle_beta   90.00
_cell.angle_gamma   90.00
#
_symmetry.space_group_name_H-M   'P 1'
#
loop_
_entity.id
_entity.type
_entity.pdbx_description
1 polymer ?
#
loop_
_entity_poly.entity_id
_entity_poly.type
_entity_poly.pdbx_seq_one_letter_code
_entity_poly.pdbx_strand_id
1 'polypeptide(L)'
;MAQSNDLTIVDKITVLKHLVNGHDTEWVVMATALTAEQVQAIAETYGPDTDKMGWAIDELTADLDRIRASRPRTNGKAATVRRSVGDPRPVSRVARPVKTAADTLIHAASESSKARTHKLGVKIAGLLGDLSARLEAERQEAEAQAAEAAADAERQERIKQLEAQKAKVDKELRALRCRTRSTKTAPPLGAPAPVVREWAKENNIECPTHGKVPNRVRDQYDAAHVAA
;
A
#
# COMPACT_ATOMS: atom_id res chain seq x y z
N MET A 1 -17.94 1.82 41.32
CA MET A 1 -16.65 1.11 41.28
C MET A 1 -16.69 0.20 40.06
N ALA A 2 -16.26 0.72 38.91
CA ALA A 2 -16.25 -0.04 37.66
C ALA A 2 -15.14 -1.10 37.75
N GLN A 3 -15.50 -2.36 37.59
CA GLN A 3 -14.52 -3.44 37.48
C GLN A 3 -13.70 -3.16 36.22
N SER A 4 -12.42 -2.84 36.39
CA SER A 4 -11.43 -2.82 35.31
C SER A 4 -11.32 -4.26 34.81
N ASN A 5 -12.19 -4.64 33.89
CA ASN A 5 -12.11 -5.91 33.19
C ASN A 5 -10.84 -5.87 32.35
N ASP A 6 -9.79 -6.54 32.83
CA ASP A 6 -8.54 -6.77 32.11
C ASP A 6 -8.84 -7.62 30.86
N LEU A 7 -9.26 -6.94 29.79
CA LEU A 7 -9.40 -7.53 28.46
C LEU A 7 -8.04 -8.06 28.01
N THR A 8 -8.01 -9.30 27.54
CA THR A 8 -6.77 -9.89 27.07
C THR A 8 -6.29 -9.17 25.81
N ILE A 9 -4.98 -9.19 25.57
CA ILE A 9 -4.39 -8.61 24.34
C ILE A 9 -5.05 -9.24 23.09
N VAL A 10 -5.41 -10.53 23.16
CA VAL A 10 -6.06 -11.25 22.06
C VAL A 10 -7.46 -10.69 21.77
N ASP A 11 -8.24 -10.38 22.82
CA ASP A 11 -9.58 -9.83 22.66
C ASP A 11 -9.52 -8.43 22.02
N LYS A 12 -8.57 -7.59 22.47
CA LYS A 12 -8.33 -6.26 21.90
C LYS A 12 -7.97 -6.32 20.42
N ILE A 13 -7.05 -7.21 20.04
CA ILE A 13 -6.66 -7.43 18.63
C ILE A 13 -7.88 -7.85 17.80
N THR A 14 -8.70 -8.76 18.32
CA THR A 14 -9.86 -9.30 17.60
C THR A 14 -10.91 -8.22 17.34
N VAL A 15 -11.23 -7.41 18.36
CA VAL A 15 -12.12 -6.25 18.23
C VAL A 15 -11.61 -5.27 17.17
N LEU A 16 -10.34 -4.85 17.26
CA LEU A 16 -9.76 -3.91 16.31
C LEU A 16 -9.76 -4.43 14.87
N LYS A 17 -9.46 -5.73 14.66
CA LYS A 17 -9.50 -6.34 13.33
C LYS A 17 -10.88 -6.25 12.70
N HIS A 18 -11.94 -6.48 13.46
CA HIS A 18 -13.30 -6.38 12.93
C HIS A 18 -13.70 -4.93 12.64
N LEU A 19 -13.30 -3.97 13.48
CA LEU A 19 -13.56 -2.56 13.23
C LEU A 19 -12.82 -2.05 11.98
N VAL A 20 -11.56 -2.44 11.78
CA VAL A 20 -10.77 -2.07 10.57
C VAL A 20 -11.40 -2.65 9.29
N ASN A 21 -12.01 -3.83 9.37
CA ASN A 21 -12.74 -4.45 8.26
C ASN A 21 -14.11 -3.80 7.98
N GLY A 22 -14.49 -2.75 8.73
CA GLY A 22 -15.73 -2.02 8.52
C GLY A 22 -16.97 -2.66 9.16
N HIS A 23 -16.80 -3.61 10.10
CA HIS A 23 -17.92 -4.12 10.88
C HIS A 23 -18.38 -3.09 11.92
N ASP A 24 -19.69 -3.02 12.15
CA ASP A 24 -20.27 -2.16 13.18
C ASP A 24 -20.05 -2.71 14.60
N THR A 25 -20.24 -1.86 15.60
CA THR A 25 -20.01 -2.21 17.00
C THR A 25 -20.97 -3.29 17.50
N GLU A 26 -22.20 -3.33 17.01
CA GLU A 26 -23.21 -4.34 17.36
C GLU A 26 -22.79 -5.73 16.89
N TRP A 27 -22.28 -5.83 15.66
CA TRP A 27 -21.75 -7.07 15.12
C TRP A 27 -20.54 -7.55 15.91
N VAL A 28 -19.62 -6.63 16.28
CA VAL A 28 -18.41 -6.98 17.05
C VAL A 28 -18.77 -7.49 18.45
N VAL A 29 -19.75 -6.90 19.11
CA VAL A 29 -20.31 -7.36 20.39
C VAL A 29 -20.81 -8.80 20.27
N MET A 30 -21.58 -9.10 19.22
CA MET A 30 -22.08 -10.46 18.98
C MET A 30 -20.96 -11.46 18.68
N ALA A 31 -19.94 -11.06 17.90
CA ALA A 31 -18.86 -11.94 17.47
C ALA A 31 -17.85 -12.26 18.58
N THR A 32 -17.59 -11.31 19.49
CA THR A 32 -16.56 -11.43 20.54
C THR A 32 -17.12 -11.75 21.92
N ALA A 33 -18.45 -11.75 22.08
CA ALA A 33 -19.14 -11.87 23.36
C ALA A 33 -18.71 -10.83 24.42
N LEU A 34 -18.19 -9.69 23.97
CA LEU A 34 -17.84 -8.54 24.81
C LEU A 34 -19.03 -7.58 24.93
N THR A 35 -19.07 -6.77 25.98
CA THR A 35 -20.14 -5.75 26.11
C THR A 35 -19.90 -4.58 25.16
N ALA A 36 -20.98 -3.89 24.77
CA ALA A 36 -20.89 -2.69 23.92
C ALA A 36 -19.97 -1.62 24.53
N GLU A 37 -20.01 -1.44 25.86
CA GLU A 37 -19.13 -0.53 26.59
C GLU A 37 -17.65 -0.91 26.44
N GLN A 38 -17.31 -2.20 26.45
CA GLN A 38 -15.94 -2.68 26.27
C GLN A 38 -15.43 -2.44 24.85
N VAL A 39 -16.25 -2.74 23.85
CA VAL A 39 -15.91 -2.51 22.43
C VAL A 39 -15.71 -1.01 22.18
N GLN A 40 -16.60 -0.18 22.72
CA GLN A 40 -16.49 1.27 22.59
C GLN A 40 -15.27 1.84 23.32
N ALA A 41 -14.95 1.37 24.53
CA ALA A 41 -13.75 1.78 25.24
C ALA A 41 -12.46 1.44 24.46
N ILE A 42 -12.42 0.29 23.78
CA ILE A 42 -11.31 -0.07 22.89
C ILE A 42 -11.24 0.89 21.70
N ALA A 43 -12.36 1.15 21.03
CA ALA A 43 -12.41 2.07 19.89
C ALA A 43 -11.98 3.50 20.28
N GLU A 44 -12.40 4.00 21.45
CA GLU A 44 -12.01 5.30 21.97
C GLU A 44 -10.51 5.38 22.31
N THR A 45 -9.93 4.29 22.81
CA THR A 45 -8.50 4.23 23.17
C THR A 45 -7.59 4.34 21.95
N TYR A 46 -7.94 3.69 20.84
CA TYR A 46 -7.11 3.64 19.63
C TYR A 46 -7.54 4.65 18.54
N GLY A 47 -8.66 5.34 18.76
CA GLY A 47 -9.20 6.38 17.90
C GLY A 47 -10.03 5.84 16.73
N PRO A 48 -10.88 6.67 16.09
CA PRO A 48 -11.80 6.25 15.03
C PRO A 48 -11.13 6.04 13.67
N ASP A 49 -9.82 6.28 13.57
CA ASP A 49 -9.07 6.26 12.32
C ASP A 49 -8.59 4.83 12.02
N THR A 50 -8.95 4.30 10.85
CA THR A 50 -8.62 2.93 10.44
C THR A 50 -7.12 2.69 10.41
N ASP A 51 -6.34 3.71 10.04
CA ASP A 51 -4.88 3.60 9.95
C ASP A 51 -4.26 3.48 11.36
N LYS A 52 -4.83 4.18 12.34
CA LYS A 52 -4.38 4.09 13.75
C LYS A 52 -4.76 2.75 14.37
N MET A 53 -5.95 2.24 14.07
CA MET A 53 -6.35 0.90 14.50
C MET A 53 -5.46 -0.19 13.88
N GLY A 54 -5.09 -0.03 12.60
CA GLY A 54 -4.13 -0.91 11.91
C GLY A 54 -2.78 -0.94 12.63
N TRP A 55 -2.20 0.23 12.91
CA TRP A 55 -0.96 0.34 13.69
C TRP A 55 -1.08 -0.28 15.09
N ALA A 56 -2.21 -0.08 15.77
CA ALA A 56 -2.46 -0.65 17.09
C ALA A 56 -2.54 -2.19 17.06
N ILE A 57 -3.10 -2.78 15.99
CA ILE A 57 -3.11 -4.24 15.80
C ILE A 57 -1.68 -4.78 15.70
N ASP A 58 -0.82 -4.11 14.92
CA ASP A 58 0.58 -4.53 14.74
C ASP A 58 1.35 -4.46 16.06
N GLU A 59 1.20 -3.36 16.81
CA GLU A 59 1.87 -3.18 18.11
C GLU A 59 1.41 -4.22 19.14
N LEU A 60 0.09 -4.44 19.27
CA LEU A 60 -0.46 -5.44 20.18
C LEU A 60 -0.05 -6.86 19.80
N THR A 61 0.09 -7.15 18.50
CA THR A 61 0.56 -8.45 18.01
C THR A 61 2.03 -8.65 18.36
N ALA A 62 2.87 -7.63 18.17
CA ALA A 62 4.27 -7.67 18.55
C ALA A 62 4.45 -7.90 20.07
N ASP A 63 3.63 -7.25 20.89
CA ASP A 63 3.62 -7.46 22.34
C ASP A 63 3.16 -8.87 22.73
N LEU A 64 2.14 -9.42 22.05
CA LEU A 64 1.70 -10.79 22.27
C LEU A 64 2.82 -11.80 21.97
N ASP A 65 3.57 -11.58 20.90
CA ASP A 65 4.71 -12.42 20.53
C ASP A 65 5.88 -12.29 21.51
N ARG A 66 6.14 -11.07 22.01
CA ARG A 66 7.13 -10.83 23.08
C ARG A 66 6.76 -11.57 24.36
N ILE A 67 5.48 -11.57 24.74
CA ILE A 67 4.98 -12.32 25.91
C ILE A 67 5.15 -13.83 25.68
N ARG A 68 4.83 -14.33 24.49
CA ARG A 68 5.00 -15.75 24.13
C ARG A 68 6.48 -16.17 24.16
N ALA A 69 7.36 -15.33 23.65
CA ALA A 69 8.81 -15.56 23.66
C ALA A 69 9.40 -15.52 25.08
N SER A 70 8.83 -14.70 25.96
CA SER A 70 9.33 -14.51 27.34
C SER A 70 8.79 -15.53 28.35
N ARG A 71 7.84 -16.40 27.95
CA ARG A 71 7.37 -17.46 28.84
C ARG A 71 8.51 -18.46 29.08
N PRO A 72 8.97 -18.65 30.33
CA PRO A 72 10.03 -19.59 30.61
C PRO A 72 9.58 -20.97 30.15
N ARG A 73 10.34 -21.58 29.23
CA ARG A 73 10.20 -23.01 28.90
C ARG A 73 10.41 -23.74 30.22
N THR A 74 9.32 -24.16 30.84
CA THR A 74 9.36 -25.11 31.94
C THR A 74 9.93 -26.38 31.33
N ASN A 75 11.25 -26.52 31.43
CA ASN A 75 11.96 -27.73 31.12
C ASN A 75 11.37 -28.80 32.04
N GLY A 76 10.38 -29.53 31.53
CA GLY A 76 9.92 -30.78 32.11
C GLY A 76 11.14 -31.68 32.17
N LYS A 77 11.81 -31.68 33.32
CA LYS A 77 12.84 -32.65 33.67
C LYS A 77 12.14 -34.01 33.59
N ALA A 78 12.28 -34.66 32.45
CA ALA A 78 12.03 -36.07 32.31
C ALA A 78 12.88 -36.75 33.38
N ALA A 79 12.21 -37.31 34.39
CA ALA A 79 12.82 -38.10 35.42
C ALA A 79 13.45 -39.33 34.76
N THR A 80 14.74 -39.25 34.46
CA THR A 80 15.55 -40.41 34.10
C THR A 80 15.65 -41.30 35.34
N VAL A 81 14.71 -42.26 35.44
CA VAL A 81 14.75 -43.36 36.39
C VAL A 81 16.03 -44.15 36.13
N ARG A 82 17.03 -43.93 36.97
CA ARG A 82 18.21 -44.81 37.08
C ARG A 82 17.74 -46.16 37.62
N ARG A 83 17.69 -47.18 36.76
CA ARG A 83 17.64 -48.59 37.18
C ARG A 83 19.07 -49.14 37.24
N SER A 84 19.43 -49.63 38.41
CA SER A 84 20.68 -50.30 38.74
C SER A 84 20.70 -51.76 38.29
N VAL A 85 21.85 -52.16 37.75
CA VAL A 85 22.60 -53.43 37.92
C VAL A 85 22.00 -54.74 37.38
N GLY A 86 22.71 -55.31 36.39
CA GLY A 86 23.07 -56.74 36.34
C GLY A 86 22.30 -57.63 35.35
N ASP A 87 22.80 -57.78 34.11
CA ASP A 87 22.84 -59.06 33.37
C ASP A 87 23.57 -58.88 32.01
N PRO A 88 24.65 -59.62 31.66
CA PRO A 88 25.20 -59.61 30.31
C PRO A 88 24.44 -60.62 29.43
N ARG A 89 23.25 -60.24 28.97
CA ARG A 89 22.54 -60.99 27.92
C ARG A 89 23.06 -60.59 26.53
N PRO A 90 23.20 -61.54 25.59
CA PRO A 90 23.76 -61.29 24.27
C PRO A 90 22.90 -60.26 23.52
N VAL A 91 23.56 -59.21 23.03
CA VAL A 91 22.98 -58.16 22.20
C VAL A 91 22.52 -58.74 20.87
N SER A 92 21.28 -59.23 20.85
CA SER A 92 20.54 -59.43 19.61
C SER A 92 20.43 -58.07 18.92
N ARG A 93 21.19 -57.89 17.83
CA ARG A 93 21.08 -56.76 16.91
C ARG A 93 19.65 -56.74 16.36
N VAL A 94 18.76 -56.02 17.04
CA VAL A 94 17.47 -55.66 16.47
C VAL A 94 17.76 -54.69 15.33
N ALA A 95 17.62 -55.19 14.11
CA ALA A 95 17.67 -54.39 12.89
C ALA A 95 16.72 -53.22 13.06
N ARG A 96 17.25 -51.99 12.91
CA ARG A 96 16.41 -50.78 12.94
C ARG A 96 15.38 -50.92 11.81
N PRO A 97 14.07 -50.82 12.10
CA PRO A 97 13.07 -50.89 11.05
C PRO A 97 13.34 -49.75 10.07
N VAL A 98 13.48 -50.10 8.80
CA VAL A 98 13.57 -49.16 7.68
C VAL A 98 12.33 -48.27 7.78
N LYS A 99 12.50 -46.94 7.74
CA LYS A 99 11.39 -45.99 7.75
C LYS A 99 10.54 -46.25 6.49
N THR A 100 9.50 -47.06 6.62
CA THR A 100 8.49 -47.23 5.58
C THR A 100 7.90 -45.87 5.29
N ALA A 101 7.82 -45.49 4.01
CA ALA A 101 7.24 -44.22 3.59
C ALA A 101 5.82 -44.09 4.17
N ALA A 102 5.47 -42.90 4.68
CA ALA A 102 4.22 -42.68 5.40
C ALA A 102 2.99 -43.16 4.62
N ASP A 103 2.99 -43.00 3.30
CA ASP A 103 1.90 -43.43 2.41
C ASP A 103 1.69 -44.94 2.44
N THR A 104 2.77 -45.74 2.50
CA THR A 104 2.68 -47.20 2.57
C THR A 104 2.05 -47.66 3.90
N LEU A 105 2.32 -46.95 4.99
CA LEU A 105 1.72 -47.23 6.31
C LEU A 105 0.25 -46.84 6.36
N ILE A 106 -0.12 -45.72 5.73
CA ILE A 106 -1.50 -45.25 5.67
C ILE A 106 -2.34 -46.20 4.82
N HIS A 107 -1.83 -46.64 3.68
CA HIS A 107 -2.47 -47.62 2.82
C HIS A 107 -2.69 -48.94 3.56
N ALA A 108 -1.63 -49.51 4.15
CA ALA A 108 -1.72 -50.75 4.92
C ALA A 108 -2.65 -50.61 6.15
N ALA A 109 -2.69 -49.44 6.78
CA ALA A 109 -3.62 -49.18 7.87
C ALA A 109 -5.07 -49.13 7.39
N SER A 110 -5.31 -48.51 6.23
CA SER A 110 -6.64 -48.42 5.61
C SER A 110 -7.18 -49.77 5.12
N GLU A 111 -6.32 -50.71 4.75
CA GLU A 111 -6.73 -52.07 4.36
C GLU A 111 -6.79 -53.06 5.53
N SER A 112 -6.47 -52.60 6.75
CA SER A 112 -6.41 -53.46 7.93
C SER A 112 -7.80 -53.98 8.31
N SER A 113 -7.92 -55.29 8.55
CA SER A 113 -9.16 -55.91 9.07
C SER A 113 -9.56 -55.45 10.48
N LYS A 114 -8.62 -54.83 11.22
CA LYS A 114 -8.90 -54.26 12.54
C LYS A 114 -9.57 -52.90 12.39
N ALA A 115 -10.85 -52.81 12.77
CA ALA A 115 -11.68 -51.61 12.61
C ALA A 115 -11.04 -50.32 13.15
N ARG A 116 -10.29 -50.38 14.25
CA ARG A 116 -9.60 -49.19 14.82
C ARG A 116 -8.46 -48.71 13.94
N THR A 117 -7.66 -49.62 13.40
CA THR A 117 -6.53 -49.29 12.51
C THR A 117 -7.03 -48.76 11.18
N HIS A 118 -8.06 -49.40 10.60
CA HIS A 118 -8.76 -48.93 9.41
C HIS A 118 -9.26 -47.49 9.56
N LYS A 119 -10.05 -47.22 10.63
CA LYS A 119 -10.57 -45.86 10.90
C LYS A 119 -9.45 -44.82 11.03
N LEU A 120 -8.33 -45.19 11.64
CA LEU A 120 -7.19 -44.31 11.79
C LEU A 120 -6.48 -44.06 10.44
N GLY A 121 -6.31 -45.09 9.61
CA GLY A 121 -5.78 -44.96 8.25
C GLY A 121 -6.62 -44.03 7.38
N VAL A 122 -7.94 -44.24 7.34
CA VAL A 122 -8.88 -43.38 6.59
C VAL A 122 -8.84 -41.93 7.08
N LYS A 123 -8.81 -41.72 8.41
CA LYS A 123 -8.72 -40.37 8.98
C LYS A 123 -7.43 -39.65 8.59
N ILE A 124 -6.29 -40.34 8.65
CA ILE A 124 -5.01 -39.74 8.25
C ILE A 124 -4.98 -39.44 6.76
N ALA A 125 -5.49 -40.33 5.91
CA ALA A 125 -5.60 -40.09 4.48
C ALA A 125 -6.44 -38.83 4.18
N GLY A 126 -7.58 -38.66 4.86
CA GLY A 126 -8.39 -37.44 4.75
C GLY A 126 -7.63 -36.17 5.16
N LEU A 127 -6.93 -36.20 6.29
CA LEU A 127 -6.13 -35.04 6.75
C LEU A 127 -4.97 -34.69 5.78
N LEU A 128 -4.34 -35.69 5.16
CA LEU A 128 -3.34 -35.45 4.13
C LEU A 128 -3.95 -34.85 2.85
N GLY A 129 -5.15 -35.33 2.46
CA GLY A 129 -5.93 -34.73 1.38
C GLY A 129 -6.23 -33.26 1.64
N ASP A 130 -6.76 -32.94 2.82
CA ASP A 130 -7.05 -31.55 3.22
C ASP A 130 -5.79 -30.67 3.22
N LEU A 131 -4.66 -31.19 3.71
CA LEU A 131 -3.40 -30.47 3.73
C LEU A 131 -2.87 -30.22 2.30
N SER A 132 -2.95 -31.22 1.42
CA SER A 132 -2.56 -31.07 0.02
C SER A 132 -3.40 -30.03 -0.72
N ALA A 133 -4.72 -30.04 -0.51
CA ALA A 133 -5.64 -29.07 -1.10
C ALA A 133 -5.34 -27.64 -0.61
N ARG A 134 -5.02 -27.46 0.68
CA ARG A 134 -4.62 -26.15 1.21
C ARG A 134 -3.30 -25.66 0.63
N LEU A 135 -2.31 -26.53 0.50
CA LEU A 135 -1.03 -26.16 -0.12
C LEU A 135 -1.18 -25.80 -1.61
N GLU A 136 -2.08 -26.47 -2.33
CA GLU A 136 -2.39 -26.11 -3.71
C GLU A 136 -3.11 -24.75 -3.80
N ALA A 137 -4.07 -24.49 -2.91
CA ALA A 137 -4.72 -23.19 -2.82
C ALA A 137 -3.73 -22.06 -2.51
N GLU A 138 -2.83 -22.25 -1.54
CA GLU A 138 -1.77 -21.28 -1.20
C GLU A 138 -0.84 -21.01 -2.40
N ARG A 139 -0.50 -22.03 -3.18
CA ARG A 139 0.30 -21.86 -4.40
C ARG A 139 -0.44 -21.09 -5.47
N GLN A 140 -1.72 -21.39 -5.69
CA GLN A 140 -2.55 -20.66 -6.67
C GLN A 140 -2.72 -19.20 -6.27
N GLU A 141 -2.90 -18.90 -4.98
CA GLU A 141 -2.96 -17.54 -4.47
C GLU A 141 -1.62 -16.81 -4.67
N ALA A 142 -0.49 -17.46 -4.38
CA ALA A 142 0.83 -16.88 -4.60
C ALA A 142 1.11 -16.62 -6.08
N GLU A 143 0.73 -17.52 -6.98
CA GLU A 143 0.83 -17.35 -8.43
C GLU A 143 -0.07 -16.21 -8.92
N ALA A 144 -1.30 -16.11 -8.42
CA ALA A 144 -2.21 -15.02 -8.76
C ALA A 144 -1.68 -13.66 -8.29
N GLN A 145 -1.15 -13.57 -7.06
CA GLN A 145 -0.52 -12.37 -6.54
C GLN A 145 0.72 -11.97 -7.35
N ALA A 146 1.55 -12.95 -7.75
CA ALA A 146 2.70 -12.68 -8.60
C ALA A 146 2.29 -12.17 -9.99
N ALA A 147 1.22 -12.72 -10.58
CA ALA A 147 0.67 -12.28 -11.85
C ALA A 147 0.08 -10.86 -11.76
N GLU A 148 -0.65 -10.55 -10.68
CA GLU A 148 -1.19 -9.21 -10.44
C GLU A 148 -0.07 -8.19 -10.26
N ALA A 149 0.96 -8.50 -9.46
CA ALA A 149 2.12 -7.64 -9.28
C ALA A 149 2.88 -7.37 -10.59
N ALA A 150 3.00 -8.38 -11.47
CA ALA A 150 3.58 -8.21 -12.79
C ALA A 150 2.74 -7.28 -13.68
N ALA A 151 1.41 -7.46 -13.69
CA ALA A 151 0.49 -6.59 -14.42
C ALA A 151 0.54 -5.15 -13.91
N ASP A 152 0.67 -4.94 -12.58
CA ASP A 152 0.83 -3.61 -11.99
C ASP A 152 2.14 -2.95 -12.37
N ALA A 153 3.24 -3.70 -12.44
CA ALA A 153 4.51 -3.16 -12.92
C ALA A 153 4.38 -2.64 -14.36
N GLU A 154 3.76 -3.43 -15.25
CA GLU A 154 3.50 -3.00 -16.63
C GLU A 154 2.59 -1.77 -16.71
N ARG A 155 1.53 -1.72 -15.88
CA ARG A 155 0.65 -0.55 -15.77
C ARG A 155 1.44 0.70 -15.36
N GLN A 156 2.31 0.59 -14.37
CA GLN A 156 3.14 1.71 -13.90
C GLN A 156 4.13 2.19 -14.96
N GLU A 157 4.75 1.27 -15.70
CA GLU A 157 5.63 1.64 -16.82
C GLU A 157 4.84 2.39 -17.91
N ARG A 158 3.62 1.95 -18.22
CA ARG A 158 2.77 2.62 -19.19
C ARG A 158 2.37 4.02 -18.73
N ILE A 159 2.05 4.19 -17.45
CA ILE A 159 1.74 5.51 -16.87
C ILE A 159 2.95 6.44 -17.01
N LYS A 160 4.16 5.98 -16.64
CA LYS A 160 5.40 6.77 -16.77
C LYS A 160 5.65 7.20 -18.22
N GLN A 161 5.41 6.32 -19.20
CA GLN A 161 5.53 6.66 -20.61
C GLN A 161 4.53 7.75 -21.03
N LEU A 162 3.26 7.63 -20.60
CA LEU A 162 2.21 8.60 -20.91
C LEU A 162 2.49 9.97 -20.27
N GLU A 163 3.00 9.99 -19.04
CA GLU A 163 3.43 11.22 -18.37
C GLU A 163 4.59 11.90 -19.09
N ALA A 164 5.58 11.13 -19.55
CA ALA A 164 6.68 11.65 -20.36
C ALA A 164 6.17 12.25 -21.68
N GLN A 165 5.19 11.61 -22.33
CA GLN A 165 4.55 12.13 -23.54
C GLN A 165 3.79 13.43 -23.26
N LYS A 166 2.98 13.49 -22.20
CA LYS A 166 2.28 14.72 -21.78
C LYS A 166 3.25 15.87 -21.55
N ALA A 167 4.33 15.62 -20.80
CA ALA A 167 5.35 16.63 -20.53
C ALA A 167 6.02 17.14 -21.82
N LYS A 168 6.18 16.29 -22.83
CA LYS A 168 6.73 16.66 -24.14
C LYS A 168 5.76 17.57 -24.92
N VAL A 169 4.48 17.18 -24.97
CA VAL A 169 3.41 17.97 -25.61
C VAL A 169 3.24 19.32 -24.91
N ASP A 170 3.29 19.38 -23.58
CA ASP A 170 3.18 20.63 -22.82
C ASP A 170 4.36 21.58 -23.11
N LYS A 171 5.57 21.04 -23.25
CA LYS A 171 6.75 21.83 -23.65
C LYS A 171 6.59 22.37 -25.07
N GLU A 172 6.11 21.55 -26.00
CA GLU A 172 5.85 21.97 -27.39
C GLU A 172 4.76 23.06 -27.45
N LEU A 173 3.65 22.87 -26.75
CA LEU A 173 2.58 23.88 -26.64
C LEU A 173 3.10 25.19 -26.02
N ARG A 174 3.93 25.11 -24.98
CA ARG A 174 4.55 26.29 -24.36
C ARG A 174 5.49 27.00 -25.33
N ALA A 175 6.31 26.26 -26.08
CA ALA A 175 7.20 26.84 -27.10
C ALA A 175 6.41 27.55 -28.20
N LEU A 176 5.33 26.92 -28.70
CA LEU A 176 4.43 27.51 -29.69
C LEU A 176 3.75 28.78 -29.15
N ARG A 177 3.29 28.77 -27.90
CA ARG A 177 2.71 29.95 -27.23
C ARG A 177 3.71 31.10 -27.05
N CYS A 178 4.96 30.80 -26.68
CA CYS A 178 6.00 31.83 -26.58
C CYS A 178 6.33 32.44 -27.96
N ARG A 179 6.39 31.61 -29.00
CA ARG A 179 6.65 32.05 -30.39
C ARG A 179 5.54 32.97 -30.90
N THR A 180 4.27 32.65 -30.66
CA THR A 180 3.14 33.47 -31.11
C THR A 180 2.95 34.76 -30.29
N ARG A 181 3.47 34.82 -29.05
CA ARG A 181 3.41 36.04 -28.22
C ARG A 181 4.44 37.11 -28.61
N SER A 182 5.44 36.76 -29.43
CA SER A 182 6.60 37.61 -29.76
C SER A 182 6.38 38.62 -30.91
N THR A 183 5.14 38.90 -31.31
CA THR A 183 4.85 39.79 -32.47
C THR A 183 3.97 40.99 -32.10
N LYS A 184 4.09 41.52 -30.88
CA LYS A 184 3.38 42.75 -30.46
C LYS A 184 4.33 43.94 -30.28
N THR A 185 5.12 44.19 -31.31
CA THR A 185 5.53 45.56 -31.63
C THR A 185 5.20 45.72 -33.09
N ALA A 186 3.94 46.11 -33.37
CA ALA A 186 3.62 46.62 -34.68
C ALA A 186 4.65 47.70 -35.03
N PRO A 187 5.18 47.75 -36.26
CA PRO A 187 5.98 48.88 -36.70
C PRO A 187 5.21 50.16 -36.34
N PRO A 188 5.86 51.19 -35.76
CA PRO A 188 5.17 52.44 -35.49
C PRO A 188 4.57 52.93 -36.81
N LEU A 189 3.25 52.91 -36.90
CA LEU A 189 2.51 53.51 -38.01
C LEU A 189 2.73 55.02 -37.87
N GLY A 190 3.49 55.59 -38.81
CA GLY A 190 3.81 57.02 -38.87
C GLY A 190 5.30 57.34 -38.71
N ALA A 191 5.64 58.59 -38.99
CA ALA A 191 7.01 59.09 -38.86
C ALA A 191 7.52 58.95 -37.41
N PRO A 192 8.83 58.68 -37.22
CA PRO A 192 9.39 58.56 -35.89
C PRO A 192 9.20 59.87 -35.11
N ALA A 193 8.88 59.74 -33.82
CA ALA A 193 8.64 60.88 -32.92
C ALA A 193 9.67 62.04 -32.98
N PRO A 194 11.00 61.83 -33.15
CA PRO A 194 11.93 62.94 -33.35
C PRO A 194 11.63 63.77 -34.61
N VAL A 195 11.28 63.14 -35.73
CA VAL A 195 11.00 63.83 -37.01
C VAL A 195 9.76 64.72 -36.88
N VAL A 196 8.71 64.22 -36.22
CA VAL A 196 7.49 65.00 -35.98
C VAL A 196 7.77 66.22 -35.08
N ARG A 197 8.72 66.10 -34.15
CA ARG A 197 9.11 67.21 -33.25
C ARG A 197 9.96 68.27 -33.92
N GLU A 198 10.89 67.85 -34.78
CA GLU A 198 11.68 68.79 -35.59
C GLU A 198 10.77 69.60 -36.50
N TRP A 199 9.85 68.93 -37.19
CA TRP A 199 8.84 69.61 -38.00
C TRP A 199 7.94 70.56 -37.19
N ALA A 200 7.48 70.14 -36.00
CA ALA A 200 6.68 70.99 -35.12
C ALA A 200 7.44 72.24 -34.68
N LYS A 201 8.75 72.11 -34.40
CA LYS A 201 9.63 73.23 -34.05
C LYS A 201 9.79 74.21 -35.20
N GLU A 202 9.95 73.73 -36.43
CA GLU A 202 10.04 74.57 -37.64
C GLU A 202 8.73 75.33 -37.93
N ASN A 203 7.58 74.72 -37.62
CA ASN A 203 6.25 75.29 -37.84
C ASN A 203 5.71 76.08 -36.64
N ASN A 204 6.52 76.31 -35.60
CA ASN A 204 6.15 77.01 -34.36
C ASN A 204 4.94 76.37 -33.63
N ILE A 205 4.80 75.04 -33.70
CA ILE A 205 3.77 74.27 -33.01
C ILE A 205 4.32 73.76 -31.67
N GLU A 206 3.60 74.01 -30.57
CA GLU A 206 4.01 73.56 -29.23
C GLU A 206 3.98 72.03 -29.11
N CYS A 207 5.16 71.41 -29.00
CA CYS A 207 5.31 69.98 -28.82
C CYS A 207 6.26 69.66 -27.65
N PRO A 208 5.92 68.73 -26.75
CA PRO A 208 6.79 68.30 -25.66
C PRO A 208 8.15 67.77 -26.15
N THR A 209 9.23 68.17 -25.46
CA THR A 209 10.62 67.73 -25.74
C THR A 209 10.85 66.26 -25.42
N HIS A 210 10.07 65.65 -24.53
CA HIS A 210 10.18 64.25 -24.14
C HIS A 210 8.80 63.58 -24.03
N GLY A 211 8.77 62.25 -24.08
CA GLY A 211 7.54 61.46 -23.96
C GLY A 211 6.74 61.28 -25.26
N LYS A 212 5.43 61.02 -25.14
CA LYS A 212 4.55 60.77 -26.28
C LYS A 212 4.23 62.08 -27.01
N VAL A 213 4.40 62.10 -28.34
CA VAL A 213 3.95 63.24 -29.17
C VAL A 213 2.42 63.31 -29.12
N PRO A 214 1.82 64.46 -28.79
CA PRO A 214 0.36 64.63 -28.79
C PRO A 214 -0.23 64.29 -30.16
N ASN A 215 -1.37 63.59 -30.20
CA ASN A 215 -2.00 63.16 -31.46
C ASN A 215 -2.28 64.36 -32.39
N ARG A 216 -2.68 65.52 -31.85
CA ARG A 216 -2.90 66.75 -32.62
C ARG A 216 -1.69 67.15 -33.47
N VAL A 217 -0.48 67.01 -32.96
CA VAL A 217 0.76 67.35 -33.69
C VAL A 217 1.07 66.31 -34.76
N ARG A 218 0.76 65.02 -34.50
CA ARG A 218 0.88 63.95 -35.50
C ARG A 218 -0.11 64.12 -36.64
N ASP A 219 -1.37 64.41 -36.34
CA ASP A 219 -2.40 64.59 -37.36
C ASP A 219 -2.07 65.78 -38.28
N GLN A 220 -1.48 66.85 -37.73
CA GLN A 220 -0.99 67.99 -38.51
C GLN A 220 0.22 67.64 -39.38
N TYR A 221 1.16 66.86 -38.84
CA TYR A 221 2.32 66.37 -39.58
C TYR A 221 1.88 65.45 -40.73
N ASP A 222 1.00 64.50 -40.46
CA ASP A 222 0.46 63.56 -41.44
C ASP A 222 -0.35 64.32 -42.51
N ALA A 223 -1.18 65.31 -42.14
CA ALA A 223 -1.89 66.15 -43.10
C ALA A 223 -0.94 66.94 -44.02
N ALA A 224 0.20 67.41 -43.49
CA ALA A 224 1.20 68.13 -44.28
C ALA A 224 2.01 67.23 -45.23
N HIS A 225 2.17 65.94 -44.90
CA HIS A 225 3.01 65.00 -45.66
C HIS A 225 2.24 63.93 -46.46
N VAL A 226 0.92 63.79 -46.24
CA VAL A 226 0.03 62.95 -47.06
C VAL A 226 -0.46 63.70 -48.31
N ALA A 227 -0.40 65.03 -48.31
CA ALA A 227 -0.81 65.89 -49.42
C ALA A 227 0.31 66.16 -50.45
N ALA A 228 1.49 65.56 -50.29
CA ALA A 228 2.65 65.67 -51.17
C ALA A 228 2.97 64.31 -51.81
#